data_AF-A0A7C5YAJ9-F1
#
_entry.id   AF-A0A7C5YAJ9-F1
#
_cell.length_a   1.000
_cell.length_b   1.000
_cell.length_c   1.000
_cell.angle_alpha   90.00
_cell.angle_beta   90.00
_cell.angle_gamma   90.00
#
_symmetry.space_group_name_H-M   'P 1'
#
loop_
_entity.id
_entity.type
_entity.pdbx_description
1 polymer ?
#
loop_
_entity_poly.entity_id
_entity_poly.type
_entity_poly.pdbx_seq_one_letter_code
_entity_poly.pdbx_strand_id
1 'polypeptide(L)'
;MHYWKTAATLGAAFLVRLALAPFFGHSWDIYVWIRSGEMFTKGTDVYTVKSLTDFPWGFYTYPPLWLYWLGFANSLSSQFNNLNLYILMIKLPVLIADLVVAVLITKIAAEMNLLHI
;
A
#
# COMPACT_ATOMS: atom_id res chain seq x y z
N MET A 1 20.05 23.28 13.89
CA MET A 1 19.38 22.21 13.11
C MET A 1 17.93 22.07 13.57
N HIS A 2 16.98 22.47 12.72
CA HIS A 2 15.55 22.43 13.03
C HIS A 2 14.91 21.07 12.69
N TYR A 3 15.41 19.98 13.30
CA TYR A 3 14.91 18.61 13.07
C TYR A 3 13.40 18.47 13.27
N TRP A 4 12.82 19.29 14.15
CA TRP A 4 11.38 19.29 14.41
C TRP A 4 10.55 19.78 13.22
N LYS A 5 11.06 20.71 12.39
CA LYS A 5 10.33 21.21 11.21
C LYS A 5 10.20 20.10 10.17
N THR A 6 11.30 19.42 9.86
CA THR A 6 11.30 18.28 8.94
C THR A 6 10.44 17.14 9.46
N ALA A 7 10.54 16.81 10.74
CA ALA A 7 9.70 15.79 11.36
C ALA A 7 8.20 16.17 11.29
N ALA A 8 7.86 17.44 11.54
CA ALA A 8 6.50 17.94 11.43
C ALA A 8 5.98 17.87 9.97
N THR A 9 6.80 18.23 8.98
CA THR A 9 6.44 18.13 7.56
C THR A 9 6.20 16.68 7.14
N LEU A 10 7.12 15.77 7.49
CA LEU A 10 6.96 14.34 7.19
C LEU A 10 5.73 13.75 7.88
N GLY A 11 5.51 14.10 9.16
CA GLY A 11 4.35 13.69 9.93
C GLY A 11 3.04 14.16 9.30
N ALA A 12 2.93 15.45 8.97
CA ALA A 12 1.75 16.01 8.32
C ALA A 12 1.50 15.35 6.95
N ALA A 13 2.53 15.16 6.14
CA ALA A 13 2.45 14.51 4.83
C ALA A 13 1.96 13.05 4.93
N PHE A 14 2.44 12.31 5.93
CA PHE A 14 2.02 10.94 6.22
C PHE A 14 0.55 10.89 6.69
N LEU A 15 0.16 11.76 7.63
CA LEU A 15 -1.21 11.80 8.15
C LEU A 15 -2.24 12.13 7.06
N VAL A 16 -1.93 13.06 6.16
CA VAL A 16 -2.80 13.38 5.02
C VAL A 16 -2.98 12.16 4.13
N ARG A 17 -1.90 11.44 3.78
CA ARG A 17 -1.99 10.22 2.97
C ARG A 17 -2.74 9.12 3.69
N LEU A 18 -2.50 8.94 4.98
CA LEU A 18 -3.18 7.93 5.81
C LEU A 18 -4.70 8.18 5.86
N ALA A 19 -5.12 9.44 5.98
CA ALA A 19 -6.53 9.82 5.99
C ALA A 19 -7.22 9.62 4.64
N LEU A 20 -6.52 9.86 3.52
CA LEU A 20 -7.08 9.75 2.17
C LEU A 20 -6.98 8.33 1.58
N ALA A 21 -6.00 7.54 2.01
CA ALA A 21 -5.73 6.20 1.48
C ALA A 21 -6.95 5.25 1.43
N PRO A 22 -7.87 5.21 2.42
CA PRO A 22 -9.03 4.32 2.36
C PRO A 22 -9.98 4.62 1.20
N PHE A 23 -10.00 5.86 0.70
CA PHE A 23 -11.07 6.35 -0.18
C PHE A 23 -10.64 6.51 -1.65
N PHE A 24 -9.34 6.69 -1.92
CA PHE A 24 -8.86 7.04 -3.26
C PHE A 24 -7.81 6.05 -3.75
N GLY A 25 -7.97 5.50 -4.95
CA GLY A 25 -6.95 4.70 -5.63
C GLY A 25 -7.34 4.43 -7.09
N HIS A 26 -6.38 4.01 -7.90
CA HIS A 26 -6.66 3.57 -9.27
C HIS A 26 -7.57 2.34 -9.22
N SER A 27 -8.70 2.39 -9.94
CA SER A 27 -9.78 1.38 -9.82
C SER A 27 -9.30 -0.04 -10.10
N TRP A 28 -8.43 -0.19 -11.10
CA TRP A 28 -7.85 -1.47 -11.49
C TRP A 28 -6.91 -2.06 -10.44
N ASP A 29 -5.98 -1.26 -9.92
CA ASP A 29 -4.96 -1.75 -8.98
C ASP A 29 -5.62 -2.24 -7.69
N ILE A 30 -6.60 -1.46 -7.21
CA ILE A 30 -7.39 -1.82 -6.02
C ILE A 30 -8.21 -3.08 -6.28
N TYR A 31 -8.86 -3.20 -7.44
CA TYR A 31 -9.61 -4.41 -7.80
C TYR A 31 -8.71 -5.65 -7.79
N VAL A 32 -7.56 -5.59 -8.47
CA VAL A 32 -6.61 -6.71 -8.55
C VAL A 32 -6.15 -7.13 -7.16
N TRP A 33 -5.77 -6.19 -6.30
CA TRP A 33 -5.30 -6.48 -4.95
C TRP A 33 -6.39 -7.07 -4.07
N ILE A 34 -7.61 -6.51 -4.10
CA ILE A 34 -8.75 -7.03 -3.34
C ILE A 34 -9.06 -8.46 -3.75
N ARG A 35 -9.20 -8.71 -5.06
CA ARG A 35 -9.57 -10.02 -5.59
C ARG A 35 -8.49 -11.06 -5.37
N SER A 36 -7.22 -10.68 -5.49
CA SER A 36 -6.10 -11.58 -5.20
C SER A 36 -6.11 -12.04 -3.74
N GLY A 37 -6.32 -11.12 -2.79
CA GLY A 37 -6.44 -11.47 -1.37
C GLY A 37 -7.65 -12.35 -1.07
N GLU A 38 -8.82 -12.03 -1.65
CA GLU A 38 -10.05 -12.84 -1.49
C GLU A 38 -9.93 -14.26 -2.05
N MET A 39 -9.24 -14.42 -3.19
CA MET A 39 -9.02 -15.72 -3.81
C MET A 39 -8.00 -16.53 -3.03
N PHE A 40 -6.91 -15.89 -2.61
CA PHE A 40 -5.87 -16.53 -1.82
C PHE A 40 -6.40 -17.06 -0.49
N THR A 41 -7.22 -16.29 0.24
CA THR A 41 -7.82 -16.75 1.51
C THR A 41 -8.83 -17.88 1.33
N LYS A 42 -9.35 -18.09 0.11
CA LYS A 42 -10.21 -19.22 -0.26
C LYS A 42 -9.44 -20.45 -0.77
N GLY A 43 -8.12 -20.40 -0.79
CA GLY A 43 -7.27 -21.49 -1.26
C GLY A 43 -7.08 -21.54 -2.79
N THR A 44 -7.47 -20.48 -3.51
CA THR A 44 -7.23 -20.40 -4.96
C THR A 44 -5.79 -19.93 -5.22
N ASP A 45 -5.08 -20.67 -6.07
CA ASP A 45 -3.78 -20.24 -6.58
C ASP A 45 -3.95 -19.17 -7.68
N VAL A 46 -3.76 -17.90 -7.28
CA VAL A 46 -3.89 -16.73 -8.17
C VAL A 46 -2.88 -16.73 -9.32
N TYR A 47 -1.75 -17.44 -9.20
CA TYR A 47 -0.72 -17.54 -10.26
C TYR A 47 -1.14 -18.43 -11.42
N THR A 48 -2.18 -19.25 -11.21
CA THR A 48 -2.73 -20.15 -12.24
C THR A 48 -3.98 -19.61 -12.91
N VAL A 49 -4.50 -18.46 -12.44
CA VAL A 49 -5.71 -17.83 -12.98
C VAL A 49 -5.39 -17.19 -14.32
N LYS A 50 -5.82 -17.85 -15.40
CA LYS A 50 -5.55 -17.43 -16.79
C LYS A 50 -6.48 -16.33 -17.30
N SER A 51 -7.63 -16.14 -16.67
CA SER A 51 -8.63 -15.16 -17.09
C SER A 51 -9.54 -14.78 -15.92
N LEU A 52 -9.96 -13.53 -15.90
CA LEU A 52 -11.00 -13.02 -15.01
C LEU A 52 -12.13 -12.43 -15.87
N THR A 53 -13.31 -12.26 -15.28
CA THR A 53 -14.37 -11.46 -15.89
C THR A 53 -13.80 -10.09 -16.27
N ASP A 54 -13.97 -9.70 -17.53
CA ASP A 54 -13.45 -8.47 -18.15
C ASP A 54 -11.93 -8.41 -18.42
N PHE A 55 -11.16 -9.43 -18.03
CA PHE A 55 -9.70 -9.46 -18.20
C PHE A 55 -9.20 -10.83 -18.69
N PRO A 56 -9.10 -11.03 -20.01
CA PRO A 56 -8.78 -12.33 -20.62
C PRO A 56 -7.32 -12.78 -20.42
N TRP A 57 -6.49 -11.99 -19.74
CA TRP A 57 -5.10 -12.30 -19.38
C TRP A 57 -4.89 -12.62 -17.89
N GLY A 58 -5.96 -12.64 -17.07
CA GLY A 58 -5.87 -12.97 -15.65
C GLY A 58 -5.26 -11.84 -14.79
N PHE A 59 -4.65 -12.22 -13.66
CA PHE A 59 -4.01 -11.24 -12.76
C PHE A 59 -2.62 -10.85 -13.23
N TYR A 60 -2.27 -9.57 -13.04
CA TYR A 60 -0.86 -9.17 -12.99
C TYR A 60 -0.31 -9.58 -11.62
N THR A 61 0.26 -10.79 -11.53
CA THR A 61 0.62 -11.36 -10.24
C THR A 61 1.95 -10.81 -9.73
N TYR A 62 1.91 -10.16 -8.57
CA TYR A 62 3.07 -9.69 -7.83
C TYR A 62 3.83 -10.87 -7.16
N PRO A 63 5.09 -10.66 -6.73
CA PRO A 63 5.82 -11.68 -5.98
C PRO A 63 5.04 -12.19 -4.74
N PRO A 64 5.27 -13.45 -4.30
CA PRO A 64 4.49 -14.11 -3.25
C PRO A 64 4.34 -13.33 -1.95
N LEU A 65 5.35 -12.55 -1.56
CA LEU A 65 5.29 -11.74 -0.34
C LEU A 65 4.13 -10.74 -0.36
N TRP A 66 3.85 -10.12 -1.52
CA TRP A 66 2.72 -9.22 -1.65
C TRP A 66 1.39 -9.98 -1.51
N LEU A 67 1.29 -11.17 -2.09
CA LEU A 67 0.08 -11.99 -1.98
C LEU A 67 -0.23 -12.37 -0.53
N TYR A 68 0.78 -12.76 0.27
CA TYR A 68 0.59 -13.03 1.70
C TYR A 68 0.06 -11.80 2.44
N TRP A 69 0.56 -10.61 2.12
CA TRP A 69 0.05 -9.37 2.70
C TRP A 69 -1.41 -9.11 2.31
N LEU A 70 -1.77 -9.30 1.04
CA LEU A 70 -3.17 -9.16 0.58
C LEU A 70 -4.10 -10.15 1.28
N GLY A 71 -3.65 -11.39 1.48
CA GLY A 71 -4.38 -12.39 2.26
C GLY A 71 -4.60 -11.96 3.70
N PHE A 72 -3.54 -11.49 4.37
CA PHE A 72 -3.64 -10.95 5.73
C PHE A 72 -4.61 -9.76 5.81
N ALA A 73 -4.48 -8.80 4.89
CA ALA A 73 -5.36 -7.64 4.81
C ALA A 73 -6.83 -8.05 4.61
N ASN A 74 -7.09 -9.07 3.79
CA ASN A 74 -8.43 -9.64 3.60
C ASN A 74 -8.97 -10.27 4.89
N SER A 75 -8.20 -11.15 5.52
CA SER A 75 -8.60 -11.85 6.75
C SER A 75 -8.83 -10.91 7.94
N LEU A 76 -8.09 -9.81 8.04
CA LEU A 76 -8.29 -8.82 9.08
C LEU A 76 -9.54 -7.98 8.79
N SER A 77 -9.68 -7.48 7.57
CA SER A 77 -10.75 -6.52 7.23
C SER A 77 -12.12 -7.19 7.12
N SER A 78 -12.17 -8.49 6.79
CA SER A 78 -13.41 -9.27 6.75
C SER A 78 -14.05 -9.43 8.13
N GLN A 79 -13.27 -9.44 9.21
CA GLN A 79 -13.78 -9.47 10.59
C GLN A 79 -14.62 -8.24 10.94
N PHE A 80 -14.36 -7.11 10.25
CA PHE A 80 -15.06 -5.84 10.45
C PHE A 80 -16.06 -5.53 9.32
N ASN A 81 -16.14 -6.38 8.29
CA ASN A 81 -16.95 -6.17 7.09
C ASN A 81 -16.77 -4.75 6.48
N ASN A 82 -15.53 -4.28 6.40
CA ASN A 82 -15.22 -2.90 6.04
C ASN A 82 -14.26 -2.82 4.84
N LEU A 83 -14.78 -2.38 3.69
CA LEU A 83 -14.00 -2.22 2.46
C LEU A 83 -12.93 -1.13 2.59
N ASN A 84 -13.24 -0.01 3.24
CA ASN A 84 -12.29 1.09 3.42
C ASN A 84 -11.11 0.65 4.29
N LEU A 85 -11.37 -0.17 5.32
CA LEU A 85 -10.32 -0.80 6.11
C LEU A 85 -9.46 -1.74 5.25
N TYR A 86 -10.08 -2.53 4.36
CA TYR A 86 -9.33 -3.41 3.46
C TYR A 86 -8.40 -2.60 2.53
N ILE A 87 -8.92 -1.56 1.91
CA ILE A 87 -8.14 -0.66 1.04
C ILE A 87 -7.00 0.00 1.81
N LEU A 88 -7.26 0.46 3.04
CA LEU A 88 -6.23 1.04 3.91
C LEU A 88 -5.13 0.02 4.24
N MET A 89 -5.51 -1.20 4.63
CA MET A 89 -4.58 -2.27 4.97
C MET A 89 -3.71 -2.67 3.76
N ILE A 90 -4.29 -2.73 2.57
CA ILE A 90 -3.54 -2.96 1.32
C ILE A 90 -2.49 -1.85 1.13
N LYS A 91 -2.84 -0.59 1.35
CA LYS A 91 -1.94 0.56 1.10
C LYS A 91 -0.93 0.81 2.21
N LEU A 92 -1.09 0.23 3.40
CA LEU A 92 -0.24 0.50 4.55
C LEU A 92 1.26 0.27 4.27
N PRO A 93 1.71 -0.82 3.62
CA PRO A 93 3.12 -0.99 3.26
C PRO A 93 3.63 0.07 2.29
N VAL A 94 2.78 0.53 1.36
CA VAL A 94 3.13 1.59 0.39
C VAL A 94 3.34 2.91 1.12
N LEU A 95 2.45 3.25 2.07
CA LEU A 95 2.58 4.46 2.89
C LEU A 95 3.82 4.42 3.78
N ILE A 96 4.15 3.26 4.35
CA ILE A 96 5.37 3.07 5.15
C ILE A 96 6.61 3.21 4.26
N ALA A 97 6.60 2.59 3.07
CA ALA A 97 7.70 2.69 2.12
C ALA A 97 7.94 4.15 1.67
N ASP A 98 6.87 4.89 1.37
CA ASP A 98 6.94 6.32 1.03
C ASP A 98 7.59 7.14 2.17
N LEU A 99 7.18 6.91 3.42
CA LEU A 99 7.77 7.56 4.58
C LEU A 99 9.25 7.22 4.75
N VAL A 100 9.63 5.95 4.58
CA VAL A 100 11.03 5.51 4.66
C VAL A 100 11.86 6.19 3.57
N VAL A 101 11.36 6.24 2.34
CA VAL A 101 12.03 6.93 1.22
C VAL A 101 12.18 8.41 1.51
N ALA A 102 11.17 9.08 2.05
CA ALA A 102 11.25 10.49 2.42
C ALA A 102 12.31 10.76 3.51
N VAL A 103 12.43 9.87 4.49
CA VAL A 103 13.51 9.91 5.51
C VAL A 103 14.88 9.71 4.88
N LEU A 104 15.03 8.76 3.96
CA LEU A 104 16.30 8.52 3.25
C LEU A 104 16.71 9.72 2.41
N ILE A 105 15.79 10.29 1.63
CA ILE A 105 16.04 11.52 0.85
C ILE A 105 16.48 12.67 1.76
N THR A 106 15.83 12.82 2.92
CA THR A 106 16.21 13.84 3.91
C THR A 106 17.64 13.64 4.41
N LYS A 107 18.04 12.39 4.67
CA LYS A 107 19.42 12.08 5.10
C LYS A 107 20.43 12.39 4.00
N ILE A 108 20.16 11.97 2.77
CA ILE A 108 21.04 12.25 1.61
C ILE A 108 21.16 13.76 1.40
N ALA A 109 20.06 14.50 1.44
CA ALA A 109 20.08 15.96 1.29
C ALA A 109 20.88 16.66 2.39
N ALA A 110 20.85 16.13 3.63
CA ALA A 110 21.66 16.64 4.73
C ALA A 110 23.16 16.41 4.47
N GLU A 111 23.54 15.21 4.03
CA GLU A 111 24.93 14.85 3.70
C GLU A 111 25.48 15.70 2.55
N MET A 112 24.62 16.09 1.61
CA MET A 112 24.97 16.95 0.47
C MET A 112 24.94 18.46 0.78
N ASN A 113 24.71 18.87 2.04
CA ASN A 113 24.51 20.28 2.42
C ASN A 113 23.39 21.00 1.65
N LEU A 114 22.42 20.27 1.11
CA LEU A 114 21.28 20.83 0.37
C LEU A 114 20.17 21.35 1.30
N LEU A 115 20.20 20.97 2.57
CA LEU A 115 19.27 21.47 3.58
C LEU A 115 19.78 22.81 4.12
N HIS A 116 19.50 23.89 3.40
CA HIS A 116 19.63 25.26 3.90
C HIS A 116 18.40 25.62 4.75
N ILE A 117 18.27 25.01 5.94
CA ILE A 117 17.15 25.26 6.89
C ILE A 117 17.65 25.64 8.28
#